data_AF-A0A7X5N365-F1
#
_entry.id   AF-A0A7X5N365-F1
#
_cell.length_a   1.000
_cell.length_b   1.000
_cell.length_c   1.000
_cell.angle_alpha   90.00
_cell.angle_beta   90.00
_cell.angle_gamma   90.00
#
_symmetry.space_group_name_H-M   'P 1'
#
loop_
_entity.id
_entity.type
_entity.pdbx_description
1 polymer ?
#
loop_
_entity_poly.entity_id
_entity_poly.type
_entity_poly.pdbx_seq_one_letter_code
_entity_poly.pdbx_strand_id
1 'polypeptide(L)'
;LHRYAIAAAQAFARANQIDKLVLDSPHARLGIVTTGKSYLDVLQALEYLGLDAQACAQIGIRVYKVGMTWPLEPVGISAFARGLDDIVVVEEKKAFIERQMKELFYNWPASAGARPSIVGKYDEQGEWILPSTGELTPATIAA
;
A
#
# COMPACT_ATOMS: atom_id res chain seq x y z
N LEU A 1 7.57 28.74 -3.04
CA LEU A 1 8.76 27.85 -3.01
C LEU A 1 8.39 26.42 -2.59
N HIS A 2 7.74 26.20 -1.44
CA HIS A 2 7.39 24.85 -0.95
C HIS A 2 6.51 24.01 -1.90
N ARG A 3 5.52 24.61 -2.57
CA ARG A 3 4.65 23.90 -3.56
C ARG A 3 5.41 23.34 -4.77
N TYR A 4 6.44 24.04 -5.25
CA TYR A 4 7.26 23.57 -6.36
C TYR A 4 8.21 22.44 -5.92
N ALA A 5 8.68 22.48 -4.67
CA ALA A 5 9.53 21.44 -4.12
C ALA A 5 8.78 20.10 -3.96
N ILE A 6 7.53 20.11 -3.49
CA ILE A 6 6.71 18.90 -3.37
C ILE A 6 6.46 18.27 -4.75
N ALA A 7 6.01 19.08 -5.72
CA ALA A 7 5.75 18.59 -7.07
C ALA A 7 7.01 18.05 -7.75
N ALA A 8 8.16 18.71 -7.54
CA ALA A 8 9.45 18.24 -8.05
C ALA A 8 9.88 16.92 -7.40
N ALA A 9 9.70 16.77 -6.08
CA ALA A 9 9.99 15.52 -5.38
C ALA A 9 9.12 14.36 -5.89
N GLN A 10 7.81 14.57 -6.05
CA GLN A 10 6.90 13.57 -6.62
C GLN A 10 7.30 13.20 -8.06
N ALA A 11 7.58 14.18 -8.91
CA ALA A 11 8.01 13.95 -10.28
C ALA A 11 9.35 13.18 -10.33
N PHE A 12 10.28 13.51 -9.44
CA PHE A 12 11.55 12.79 -9.30
C PHE A 12 11.33 11.34 -8.86
N ALA A 13 10.50 11.12 -7.84
CA ALA A 13 10.19 9.78 -7.36
C ALA A 13 9.57 8.91 -8.45
N ARG A 14 8.64 9.47 -9.24
CA ARG A 14 8.04 8.79 -10.39
C ARG A 14 9.07 8.48 -11.47
N ALA A 15 9.86 9.48 -11.88
CA ALA A 15 10.83 9.33 -12.96
C ALA A 15 11.91 8.29 -12.65
N ASN A 16 12.27 8.16 -11.37
CA ASN A 16 13.28 7.21 -10.90
C ASN A 16 12.69 5.91 -10.35
N GLN A 17 11.36 5.73 -10.44
CA GLN A 17 10.65 4.56 -9.92
C GLN A 17 11.06 4.23 -8.47
N ILE A 18 11.06 5.25 -7.61
CA ILE A 18 11.48 5.09 -6.21
C ILE A 18 10.56 4.10 -5.49
N ASP A 19 9.26 4.20 -5.75
CA ASP A 19 8.29 3.19 -5.35
C ASP A 19 8.30 2.01 -6.32
N LYS A 20 7.99 0.81 -5.81
CA LYS A 20 8.06 -0.45 -6.57
C LYS A 20 6.77 -1.24 -6.47
N LEU A 21 6.23 -1.67 -7.61
CA LEU A 21 5.29 -2.76 -7.67
C LEU A 21 6.07 -4.08 -7.58
N VAL A 22 5.97 -4.76 -6.43
CA VAL A 22 6.80 -5.94 -6.12
C VAL A 22 6.13 -7.23 -6.57
N LEU A 23 4.82 -7.34 -6.32
CA LEU A 23 3.99 -8.44 -6.79
C LEU A 23 2.78 -7.85 -7.52
N ASP A 24 2.39 -8.50 -8.61
CA ASP A 24 1.23 -8.11 -9.39
C ASP A 24 0.38 -9.32 -9.76
N SER A 25 -0.90 -9.05 -10.03
CA SER A 25 -1.86 -10.02 -10.52
C SER A 25 -2.65 -9.40 -11.67
N PRO A 26 -2.91 -10.16 -12.76
CA PRO A 26 -3.80 -9.73 -13.84
C PRO A 26 -5.26 -9.60 -13.38
N HIS A 27 -5.60 -10.17 -12.22
CA HIS A 27 -6.93 -10.15 -11.61
C HIS A 27 -6.86 -9.64 -10.17
N ALA A 28 -5.99 -8.65 -9.92
CA ALA A 28 -5.77 -8.10 -8.59
C ALA A 28 -7.07 -7.55 -7.99
N ARG A 29 -7.37 -7.96 -6.76
CA ARG A 29 -8.52 -7.50 -5.96
C ARG A 29 -8.07 -6.96 -4.59
N LEU A 30 -7.00 -7.52 -4.03
CA LEU A 30 -6.41 -7.08 -2.77
C LEU A 30 -5.03 -6.45 -3.00
N GLY A 31 -4.84 -5.23 -2.52
CA GLY A 31 -3.56 -4.55 -2.51
C GLY A 31 -2.93 -4.51 -1.13
N ILE A 32 -1.62 -4.73 -1.05
CA ILE A 32 -0.82 -4.50 0.15
C ILE A 32 0.15 -3.36 -0.15
N VAL A 33 0.03 -2.26 0.59
CA VAL A 33 0.98 -1.15 0.53
C VAL A 33 1.91 -1.24 1.73
N THR A 34 3.21 -1.19 1.49
CA THR A 34 4.19 -1.30 2.58
C THR A 34 5.41 -0.42 2.35
N THR A 35 6.24 -0.24 3.36
CA THR A 35 7.43 0.61 3.30
C THR A 35 8.51 0.14 4.26
N GLY A 36 9.75 0.60 4.05
CA GLY A 36 10.85 0.37 4.98
C GLY A 36 11.03 -1.11 5.35
N LYS A 37 11.10 -1.38 6.66
CA LYS A 37 11.25 -2.74 7.21
C LYS A 37 9.99 -3.58 7.05
N SER A 38 8.80 -2.99 7.22
CA SER A 38 7.51 -3.69 7.08
C SER A 38 7.36 -4.43 5.76
N TYR A 39 8.10 -4.03 4.72
CA TYR A 39 8.17 -4.77 3.47
C TYR A 39 8.65 -6.21 3.66
N LEU A 40 9.73 -6.42 4.44
CA LEU A 40 10.24 -7.77 4.71
C LEU A 40 9.26 -8.56 5.59
N ASP A 41 8.59 -7.88 6.53
CA ASP A 41 7.58 -8.52 7.38
C ASP A 41 6.37 -8.99 6.56
N VAL A 42 5.94 -8.21 5.56
CA VAL A 42 4.89 -8.61 4.59
C VAL A 42 5.33 -9.83 3.78
N LEU A 43 6.55 -9.84 3.23
CA LEU A 43 7.02 -10.99 2.46
C LEU A 43 7.08 -12.26 3.32
N GLN A 44 7.56 -12.14 4.55
CA GLN A 44 7.62 -13.25 5.49
C GLN A 44 6.23 -13.74 5.89
N ALA A 45 5.25 -12.84 6.03
CA ALA A 45 3.86 -13.19 6.32
C ALA A 45 3.22 -13.97 5.16
N LEU A 46 3.44 -13.52 3.92
CA LEU A 46 3.00 -14.24 2.73
C LEU A 46 3.64 -15.64 2.68
N GLU A 47 4.93 -15.76 2.98
CA GLU A 47 5.61 -17.05 3.07
C GLU A 47 4.99 -17.97 4.15
N TYR A 48 4.65 -17.44 5.32
CA TYR A 48 3.98 -18.21 6.39
C TYR A 48 2.60 -18.71 5.98
N LEU A 49 1.90 -17.96 5.13
CA LEU A 49 0.63 -18.37 4.53
C LEU A 49 0.80 -19.35 3.36
N GLY A 50 2.04 -19.71 2.99
CA GLY A 50 2.33 -20.53 1.82
C GLY A 50 2.06 -19.82 0.49
N LEU A 51 2.02 -18.49 0.50
CA LEU A 51 1.72 -17.66 -0.66
C LEU A 51 3.02 -17.17 -1.31
N ASP A 52 3.54 -17.96 -2.25
CA ASP A 52 4.59 -17.49 -3.15
C ASP A 52 4.04 -16.46 -4.18
N ALA A 53 4.92 -15.95 -5.05
CA ALA A 53 4.53 -14.97 -6.06
C ALA A 53 3.45 -15.49 -7.03
N GLN A 54 3.48 -16.78 -7.38
CA GLN A 54 2.51 -17.37 -8.28
C GLN A 54 1.16 -17.53 -7.58
N ALA A 55 1.15 -18.04 -6.34
CA ALA A 55 -0.05 -18.16 -5.53
C ALA A 55 -0.70 -16.78 -5.32
N CYS A 56 0.09 -15.76 -4.95
CA CYS A 56 -0.38 -14.37 -4.83
C CYS A 56 -1.03 -13.88 -6.13
N ALA A 57 -0.39 -14.10 -7.28
CA ALA A 57 -0.92 -13.70 -8.57
C ALA A 57 -2.26 -14.40 -8.89
N GLN A 58 -2.38 -15.69 -8.59
CA GLN A 58 -3.59 -16.49 -8.82
C GLN A 58 -4.77 -16.05 -7.96
N ILE A 59 -4.53 -15.71 -6.69
CA ILE A 59 -5.59 -15.29 -5.76
C ILE A 59 -5.88 -13.78 -5.81
N GLY A 60 -5.15 -13.02 -6.63
CA GLY A 60 -5.44 -11.61 -6.86
C GLY A 60 -4.77 -10.63 -5.87
N ILE A 61 -3.59 -10.97 -5.34
CA ILE A 61 -2.82 -10.08 -4.46
C ILE A 61 -1.81 -9.25 -5.26
N ARG A 62 -1.75 -7.95 -4.95
CA ARG A 62 -0.75 -7.01 -5.44
C ARG A 62 0.02 -6.41 -4.26
N VAL A 63 1.34 -6.25 -4.39
CA VAL A 63 2.18 -5.64 -3.33
C VAL A 63 2.93 -4.43 -3.87
N TYR A 64 2.75 -3.27 -3.24
CA TYR A 64 3.40 -2.02 -3.58
C TYR A 64 4.27 -1.52 -2.44
N LYS A 65 5.55 -1.35 -2.71
CA LYS A 65 6.54 -0.83 -1.77
C LYS A 65 6.77 0.65 -2.01
N VAL A 66 6.33 1.48 -1.06
CA VAL A 66 6.60 2.92 -1.04
C VAL A 66 8.06 3.14 -0.63
N GLY A 67 8.84 3.71 -1.54
CA GLY A 67 10.23 4.12 -1.33
C GLY A 67 10.35 5.57 -0.85
N MET A 68 9.40 6.44 -1.21
CA MET A 68 9.33 7.81 -0.71
C MET A 68 8.03 8.04 0.04
N THR A 69 8.08 7.94 1.37
CA THR A 69 6.89 8.05 2.22
C THR A 69 6.30 9.46 2.28
N TRP A 70 7.12 10.49 2.04
CA TRP A 70 6.66 11.87 1.89
C TRP A 70 7.48 12.65 0.86
N PRO A 71 6.84 13.46 0.00
CA PRO A 71 5.41 13.44 -0.31
C PRO A 71 5.04 12.18 -1.10
N LEU A 72 3.93 11.50 -0.76
CA LEU A 72 3.49 10.32 -1.50
C LEU A 72 3.29 10.64 -2.99
N GLU A 73 3.81 9.79 -3.89
CA GLU A 73 3.73 10.00 -5.34
C GLU A 73 2.35 9.57 -5.87
N PRO A 74 1.53 10.50 -6.39
CA PRO A 74 0.11 10.25 -6.60
C PRO A 74 -0.19 9.40 -7.84
N VAL A 75 0.68 9.39 -8.86
CA VAL A 75 0.37 8.70 -10.12
C VAL A 75 0.58 7.20 -9.98
N GLY A 76 1.71 6.77 -9.42
CA GLY A 76 2.07 5.38 -9.20
C GLY A 76 1.12 4.70 -8.21
N ILE A 77 0.85 5.34 -7.06
CA ILE A 77 -0.06 4.76 -6.06
C ILE A 77 -1.50 4.66 -6.58
N SER A 78 -1.96 5.62 -7.40
CA SER A 78 -3.28 5.54 -8.03
C SER A 78 -3.31 4.49 -9.14
N ALA A 79 -2.23 4.31 -9.90
CA ALA A 79 -2.14 3.24 -10.89
C ALA A 79 -2.18 1.86 -10.22
N PHE A 80 -1.47 1.69 -9.10
CA PHE A 80 -1.53 0.49 -8.27
C PHE A 80 -2.95 0.18 -7.79
N ALA A 81 -3.71 1.21 -7.40
CA ALA A 81 -5.03 1.05 -6.81
C ALA A 81 -6.15 0.71 -7.80
N ARG A 82 -5.92 0.85 -9.11
CA ARG A 82 -6.94 0.54 -10.12
C ARG A 82 -7.30 -0.94 -10.14
N GLY A 83 -8.60 -1.21 -10.10
CA GLY A 83 -9.17 -2.56 -10.14
C GLY A 83 -9.15 -3.29 -8.80
N LEU A 84 -8.58 -2.69 -7.75
CA LEU A 84 -8.62 -3.28 -6.41
C LEU A 84 -9.97 -3.01 -5.75
N ASP A 85 -10.42 -3.98 -4.97
CA ASP A 85 -11.55 -3.85 -4.06
C ASP A 85 -11.05 -3.26 -2.72
N ASP A 86 -9.95 -3.79 -2.21
CA ASP A 86 -9.42 -3.47 -0.88
C ASP A 86 -7.91 -3.20 -0.91
N ILE A 87 -7.46 -2.28 -0.06
CA ILE A 87 -6.04 -1.99 0.17
C ILE A 87 -5.72 -2.04 1.67
N VAL A 88 -4.75 -2.86 2.04
CA VAL A 88 -4.15 -2.93 3.38
C VAL A 88 -2.84 -2.17 3.40
N VAL A 89 -2.72 -1.17 4.26
CA VAL A 89 -1.47 -0.42 4.47
C VAL A 89 -0.73 -0.97 5.68
N VAL A 90 0.43 -1.58 5.43
CA VAL A 90 1.34 -2.13 6.44
C VAL A 90 2.53 -1.20 6.62
N GLU A 91 2.47 -0.34 7.63
CA GLU A 91 3.50 0.64 7.97
C GLU A 91 3.78 0.70 9.48
N GLU A 92 5.04 0.93 9.86
CA GLU A 92 5.42 1.05 11.28
C GLU A 92 4.97 2.39 11.91
N LYS A 93 4.76 2.37 13.23
CA LYS A 93 4.53 3.53 14.12
C LYS A 93 3.25 4.31 13.92
N LYS A 94 3.08 5.08 12.85
CA LYS A 94 1.94 5.99 12.65
C LYS A 94 1.38 5.81 11.24
N ALA A 95 0.07 5.88 11.11
CA ALA A 95 -0.66 5.81 9.85
C ALA A 95 -0.34 7.04 8.98
N PHE A 96 0.79 7.05 8.29
CA PHE A 96 1.31 8.21 7.57
C PHE A 96 1.12 8.06 6.06
N ILE A 97 1.37 6.87 5.52
CA ILE A 97 1.02 6.52 4.14
C ILE A 97 -0.49 6.39 4.02
N GLU A 98 -1.15 5.71 4.97
CA GLU A 98 -2.61 5.49 4.96
C GLU A 98 -3.38 6.81 4.84
N ARG A 99 -2.98 7.83 5.62
CA ARG A 99 -3.62 9.16 5.60
C ARG A 99 -3.45 9.87 4.27
N GLN A 100 -2.24 9.85 3.70
CA GLN A 100 -1.98 10.46 2.39
C GLN A 100 -2.77 9.74 1.29
N MET A 101 -2.89 8.42 1.34
CA MET A 101 -3.70 7.66 0.39
C MET A 101 -5.18 8.01 0.49
N LYS A 102 -5.73 8.06 1.71
CA LYS A 102 -7.13 8.46 1.95
C LYS A 102 -7.42 9.86 1.41
N GLU A 103 -6.50 10.80 1.61
CA GLU A 103 -6.60 12.15 1.04
C GLU A 103 -6.56 12.14 -0.49
N LEU A 104 -5.58 11.45 -1.09
CA LEU A 104 -5.45 11.35 -2.55
C LEU A 104 -6.68 10.69 -3.19
N PHE A 105 -7.26 9.69 -2.54
CA PHE A 105 -8.35 8.90 -3.11
C PHE A 105 -9.72 9.48 -2.77
N TYR A 106 -9.82 10.57 -1.99
CA TYR A 106 -11.09 11.17 -1.63
C TYR A 106 -11.94 11.53 -2.87
N ASN A 107 -11.31 12.11 -3.89
CA ASN A 107 -11.93 12.42 -5.19
C ASN A 107 -11.55 11.39 -6.26
N TRP A 108 -11.63 10.10 -5.93
CA TRP A 108 -11.30 9.02 -6.87
C TRP A 108 -12.11 9.18 -8.17
N PRO A 109 -11.44 9.24 -9.33
CA PRO A 109 -12.12 9.53 -10.58
C PRO A 109 -12.99 8.34 -10.99
N ALA A 110 -14.26 8.60 -11.33
CA ALA A 110 -15.19 7.54 -11.77
C ALA A 110 -14.65 6.74 -12.97
N SER A 111 -13.85 7.36 -13.84
CA SER A 111 -13.18 6.69 -14.97
C SER A 111 -12.14 5.64 -14.54
N ALA A 112 -11.69 5.63 -13.29
CA ALA A 112 -10.78 4.64 -12.73
C ALA A 112 -11.51 3.46 -12.06
N GLY A 113 -12.84 3.42 -12.12
CA GLY A 113 -13.68 2.38 -11.51
C GLY A 113 -14.09 2.70 -10.09
N ALA A 114 -14.53 1.68 -9.36
CA ALA A 114 -14.85 1.82 -7.94
C ALA A 114 -13.61 2.25 -7.16
N ARG A 115 -13.82 3.08 -6.12
CA ARG A 115 -12.75 3.48 -5.20
C ARG A 115 -12.51 2.32 -4.24
N PRO A 116 -11.26 1.81 -4.11
CA PRO A 116 -10.98 0.75 -3.15
C PRO A 116 -11.17 1.23 -1.70
N SER A 117 -11.48 0.29 -0.81
CA SER A 117 -11.34 0.51 0.62
C SER A 117 -9.86 0.69 0.97
N ILE A 118 -9.57 1.46 2.02
CA ILE A 118 -8.21 1.59 2.56
C ILE A 118 -8.28 1.34 4.06
N VAL A 119 -7.75 0.19 4.45
CA VAL A 119 -7.60 -0.24 5.84
C VAL A 119 -6.11 -0.29 6.19
N GLY A 120 -5.82 -0.12 7.48
CA GLY A 120 -4.44 -0.12 7.96
C GLY A 120 -4.44 -0.52 9.42
N LYS A 121 -4.16 0.44 10.32
CA LYS A 121 -4.21 0.17 11.77
C LYS A 121 -5.60 -0.17 12.30
N TYR A 122 -6.61 0.34 11.62
CA TYR A 122 -8.00 0.20 11.99
C TYR A 122 -8.77 -0.36 10.79
N ASP A 123 -9.75 -1.22 11.05
CA ASP A 123 -10.69 -1.69 10.04
C ASP A 123 -11.72 -0.60 9.66
N GLU A 124 -12.67 -0.96 8.81
CA GLU A 124 -13.75 -0.07 8.38
C GLU A 124 -14.72 0.30 9.51
N GLN A 125 -14.71 -0.47 10.61
CA GLN A 125 -15.51 -0.26 11.82
C GLN A 125 -14.76 0.54 12.89
N GLY A 126 -13.47 0.82 12.68
CA GLY A 126 -12.60 1.50 13.65
C GLY A 126 -11.99 0.57 14.70
N GLU A 127 -12.11 -0.75 14.52
CA GLU A 127 -11.49 -1.77 15.37
C GLU A 127 -10.04 -2.00 14.97
N TRP A 128 -9.23 -2.39 15.95
CA TRP A 128 -7.78 -2.47 15.84
C TRP A 128 -7.34 -3.76 15.15
N ILE A 129 -6.75 -3.68 13.95
CA ILE A 129 -6.25 -4.88 13.23
C ILE A 129 -4.74 -5.06 13.39
N LEU A 130 -3.96 -3.96 13.44
CA LEU A 130 -2.49 -4.01 13.48
C LEU A 130 -1.95 -3.24 14.70
N PRO A 131 -1.17 -3.88 15.61
CA PRO A 131 -0.80 -3.28 16.87
C PRO A 131 0.09 -2.04 16.72
N SER A 132 -0.27 -0.96 17.42
CA SER A 132 0.52 0.28 17.49
C SER A 132 1.67 0.25 18.51
N THR A 133 1.63 -0.68 19.45
CA THR A 133 2.58 -0.83 20.55
C THR A 133 3.22 -2.20 20.45
N GLY A 134 4.23 -2.31 19.59
CA GLY A 134 4.91 -3.55 19.27
C GLY A 134 5.54 -3.51 17.88
N GLU A 135 6.42 -4.46 17.62
CA GLU A 135 6.96 -4.72 16.28
C GLU A 135 5.87 -5.36 15.42
N LEU A 136 5.70 -4.91 14.17
CA LEU A 136 4.80 -5.58 13.22
C LEU A 136 5.45 -6.90 12.83
N THR A 137 5.04 -7.99 13.48
CA THR A 137 5.60 -9.31 13.15
C THR A 137 4.87 -9.91 11.95
N PRO A 138 5.54 -10.77 11.17
CA PRO A 138 4.91 -11.55 10.11
C PRO A 138 3.67 -12.31 10.58
N ALA A 139 3.70 -12.85 11.79
CA ALA A 139 2.58 -13.58 12.38
C ALA A 139 1.34 -12.69 12.61
N THR A 140 1.54 -11.41 12.95
CA THR A 140 0.44 -10.45 13.13
C THR A 140 -0.16 -10.00 11.81
N ILE A 141 0.64 -9.94 10.75
CA ILE A 141 0.17 -9.60 9.40
C ILE A 141 -0.61 -10.76 8.76
N ALA A 142 -0.23 -12.00 9.11
CA ALA A 142 -0.85 -13.21 8.57
C ALA A 142 -2.13 -13.66 9.31
N ALA A 143 -2.40 -13.13 10.50
CA ALA A 143 -3.54 -13.48 11.34
C ALA A 143 -4.84 -12.82 10.84
#